data_AF-A0A0F4QRN5-F1
#
_entry.id   AF-A0A0F4QRN5-F1
#
_cell.length_a   1.000
_cell.length_b   1.000
_cell.length_c   1.000
_cell.angle_alpha   90.00
_cell.angle_beta   90.00
_cell.angle_gamma   90.00
#
_symmetry.space_group_name_H-M   'P 1'
#
loop_
_entity.id
_entity.type
_entity.pdbx_description
1 polymer ?
#
loop_
_entity_poly.entity_id
_entity_poly.type
_entity_poly.pdbx_seq_one_letter_code
_entity_poly.pdbx_strand_id
1 'polypeptide(L)'
;MKTVLRSVEINPEHECKGKKPYRIYTEWLNPNATALHIFKSDYLLFDPSDMLEDKEVTILIKKDNPSEYYFDLSFLTPPEKAPNFKW
;
A
#
# COMPACT_ATOMS: atom_id res chain seq x y z
N MET A 1 8.01 -9.08 -8.63
CA MET A 1 7.06 -10.16 -8.30
C MET A 1 5.65 -9.58 -8.31
N LYS A 2 4.63 -10.42 -8.43
CA LYS A 2 3.22 -10.01 -8.24
C LYS A 2 2.70 -10.62 -6.95
N THR A 3 1.93 -9.86 -6.19
CA THR A 3 1.25 -10.34 -4.99
C THR A 3 -0.18 -9.83 -4.95
N VAL A 4 -1.03 -10.55 -4.23
CA VAL A 4 -2.43 -10.20 -4.05
C VAL A 4 -2.53 -9.20 -2.89
N LEU A 5 -3.27 -8.12 -3.11
CA LEU A 5 -3.60 -7.18 -2.05
C LEU A 5 -4.46 -7.83 -0.99
N ARG A 6 -4.12 -7.61 0.28
CA ARG A 6 -4.83 -8.24 1.40
C ARG A 6 -5.70 -7.28 2.16
N SER A 7 -5.19 -6.09 2.48
CA SER A 7 -5.89 -5.19 3.41
C SER A 7 -5.46 -3.73 3.27
N VAL A 8 -6.37 -2.83 3.59
CA VAL A 8 -6.08 -1.43 3.92
C VAL A 8 -6.19 -1.29 5.43
N GLU A 9 -5.21 -0.63 6.04
CA GLU A 9 -5.28 -0.23 7.44
C GLU A 9 -5.35 1.29 7.53
N ILE A 10 -6.16 1.77 8.46
CA ILE A 10 -6.28 3.19 8.79
C ILE A 10 -5.49 3.42 10.07
N ASN A 11 -4.58 4.39 10.05
CA ASN A 11 -3.88 4.83 11.25
C ASN A 11 -4.66 6.00 11.92
N PRO A 12 -5.39 5.74 13.02
CA PRO A 12 -6.24 6.74 13.65
C PRO A 12 -5.46 7.93 14.23
N GLU A 13 -4.19 7.75 14.59
CA GLU A 13 -3.36 8.87 15.03
C GLU A 13 -3.06 9.86 13.91
N HIS A 14 -2.92 9.35 12.67
CA HIS A 14 -2.70 10.19 11.50
C HIS A 14 -3.98 10.93 11.11
N GLU A 15 -5.12 10.27 11.22
CA GLU A 15 -6.44 10.86 10.98
C GLU A 15 -6.69 12.05 11.94
N CYS A 16 -6.47 11.85 13.25
CA CYS A 16 -6.58 12.92 14.25
C CYS A 16 -5.63 14.10 14.01
N LYS A 17 -4.50 13.88 13.32
CA LYS A 17 -3.51 14.91 12.98
C LYS A 17 -3.75 15.53 11.60
N GLY A 18 -4.85 15.20 10.90
CA GLY A 18 -5.14 15.66 9.54
C GLY A 18 -4.11 15.17 8.51
N LYS A 19 -3.40 14.09 8.80
CA LYS A 19 -2.41 13.46 7.92
C LYS A 19 -3.03 12.29 7.16
N LYS A 20 -2.31 11.83 6.14
CA LYS A 20 -2.60 10.64 5.35
C LYS A 20 -2.78 9.41 6.28
N PRO A 21 -4.00 8.89 6.48
CA PRO A 21 -4.23 7.83 7.45
C PRO A 21 -4.26 6.44 6.83
N TYR A 22 -4.52 6.33 5.52
CA TYR A 22 -4.68 5.04 4.84
C TYR A 22 -3.34 4.45 4.46
N ARG A 23 -3.18 3.15 4.64
CA ARG A 23 -1.98 2.42 4.21
C ARG A 23 -2.36 1.04 3.71
N ILE A 24 -1.76 0.64 2.60
CA ILE A 24 -2.01 -0.65 1.98
C ILE A 24 -1.00 -1.66 2.49
N TYR A 25 -1.51 -2.85 2.81
CA TYR A 25 -0.72 -4.00 3.22
C TYR A 25 -0.93 -5.16 2.25
N THR A 26 0.17 -5.81 1.93
CA THR A 26 0.17 -7.04 1.15
C THR A 26 1.18 -7.99 1.73
N GLU A 27 0.85 -9.26 1.61
CA GLU A 27 1.64 -10.35 2.15
C GLU A 27 2.19 -11.16 1.00
N TRP A 28 3.46 -11.51 1.08
CA TRP A 28 4.09 -12.38 0.13
C TRP A 28 4.75 -13.54 0.86
N LEU A 29 4.35 -14.75 0.50
CA LEU A 29 5.04 -15.94 0.94
C LEU A 29 6.25 -16.15 0.05
N ASN A 30 7.45 -16.02 0.61
CA ASN A 30 8.65 -16.28 -0.14
C ASN A 30 8.74 -17.79 -0.43
N PRO A 31 8.75 -18.24 -1.70
CA PRO A 31 8.87 -19.66 -1.99
C PRO A 31 10.22 -20.23 -1.57
N ASN A 32 11.25 -19.38 -1.42
CA ASN A 32 12.61 -19.77 -1.06
C ASN A 32 12.94 -19.59 0.44
N ALA A 33 12.10 -18.87 1.18
CA ALA A 33 12.27 -18.69 2.62
C ALA A 33 10.91 -18.95 3.27
N THR A 34 10.85 -19.83 4.26
CA THR A 34 9.62 -20.18 5.01
C THR A 34 9.12 -19.03 5.90
N ALA A 35 9.28 -17.78 5.45
CA ALA A 35 8.93 -16.55 6.13
C ALA A 35 7.93 -15.76 5.29
N LEU A 36 6.85 -15.32 5.94
CA LEU A 36 5.89 -14.39 5.39
C LEU A 36 6.50 -12.98 5.39
N HIS A 37 6.58 -12.34 4.23
CA HIS A 37 6.98 -10.95 4.13
C HIS A 37 5.76 -10.06 3.97
N ILE A 38 5.60 -9.11 4.90
CA ILE A 38 4.56 -8.09 4.84
C ILE A 38 5.17 -6.84 4.22
N PHE A 39 4.64 -6.44 3.07
CA PHE A 39 4.99 -5.19 2.41
C PHE A 39 3.94 -4.13 2.71
N LYS A 40 4.40 -2.90 2.88
CA LYS A 40 3.57 -1.76 3.26
C LYS A 40 3.77 -0.64 2.23
N SER A 41 2.68 -0.05 1.77
CA SER A 41 2.75 1.11 0.89
C SER A 41 3.18 2.37 1.66
N ASP A 42 3.34 3.47 0.93
CA ASP A 42 3.28 4.81 1.52
C ASP A 42 1.87 5.13 2.03
N TYR A 43 1.78 6.12 2.92
CA TYR A 43 0.49 6.60 3.40
C TYR A 43 -0.26 7.37 2.32
N LEU A 44 -1.56 7.09 2.23
CA LEU A 44 -2.51 7.63 1.26
C LEU A 44 -3.53 8.55 1.95
N LEU A 45 -4.05 9.50 1.19
CA LEU A 45 -5.05 10.48 1.65
C LEU A 45 -6.50 10.00 1.46
N PHE A 46 -6.69 8.91 0.73
CA PHE A 46 -7.98 8.36 0.38
C PHE A 46 -7.97 6.86 0.66
N ASP A 47 -9.16 6.30 0.87
CA ASP A 47 -9.35 4.86 1.03
C ASP A 47 -9.22 4.18 -0.34
N PRO A 48 -8.18 3.37 -0.58
CA PRO A 48 -8.05 2.64 -1.83
C PRO A 48 -8.82 1.31 -1.81
N SER A 49 -9.51 0.93 -0.72
CA SER A 49 -10.10 -0.42 -0.52
C SER A 49 -10.96 -0.86 -1.70
N ASP A 50 -11.82 0.01 -2.22
CA ASP A 50 -12.67 -0.27 -3.40
C ASP A 50 -11.85 -0.55 -4.68
N MET A 51 -10.64 0.00 -4.77
CA MET A 51 -9.73 -0.20 -5.90
C MET A 51 -8.85 -1.45 -5.73
N LEU A 52 -8.85 -2.08 -4.55
CA LEU A 52 -8.05 -3.26 -4.25
C LEU A 52 -8.77 -4.58 -4.56
N GLU A 53 -10.09 -4.55 -4.75
CA GLU A 53 -10.88 -5.75 -5.04
C GLU A 53 -10.33 -6.43 -6.31
N ASP A 54 -9.84 -7.65 -6.15
CA ASP A 54 -9.23 -8.50 -7.19
C ASP A 54 -7.99 -7.92 -7.91
N LYS A 55 -7.28 -6.97 -7.30
CA LYS A 55 -6.05 -6.42 -7.89
C LYS A 55 -4.77 -7.11 -7.40
N GLU A 56 -3.95 -7.49 -8.37
CA GLU A 56 -2.56 -7.84 -8.14
C GLU A 56 -1.70 -6.57 -8.13
N VAL A 57 -0.77 -6.48 -7.18
CA VAL A 57 0.23 -5.42 -7.13
C VAL A 57 1.60 -5.93 -7.46
N THR A 58 2.37 -5.09 -8.14
CA THR A 58 3.75 -5.40 -8.49
C THR A 58 4.67 -4.85 -7.41
N ILE A 59 5.45 -5.74 -6.81
CA ILE A 59 6.51 -5.38 -5.87
C ILE A 59 7.84 -5.70 -6.50
N LEU A 60 8.70 -4.69 -6.56
CA LEU A 60 10.07 -4.82 -7.05
C LEU A 60 10.99 -4.78 -5.83
N ILE A 61 11.47 -5.94 -5.41
CA ILE A 61 12.42 -6.04 -4.32
C ILE A 61 13.83 -5.87 -4.89
N LYS A 62 14.66 -5.06 -4.23
CA LYS A 62 16.06 -4.90 -4.60
C LYS A 62 16.81 -6.20 -4.30
N LYS A 63 17.47 -6.76 -5.31
CA LYS A 63 18.14 -8.08 -5.24
C LYS A 63 19.12 -8.18 -4.08
N ASP A 64 19.85 -7.10 -3.81
CA ASP A 64 20.90 -7.06 -2.78
C ASP A 64 20.40 -6.66 -1.39
N ASN A 65 19.16 -6.15 -1.28
CA ASN A 65 18.58 -5.75 0.00
C ASN A 65 17.06 -5.96 0.00
N PRO A 66 16.55 -7.08 0.56
CA PRO A 66 15.12 -7.36 0.60
C PRO A 66 14.32 -6.39 1.48
N SER A 67 15.00 -5.59 2.31
CA SER A 67 14.36 -4.51 3.07
C SER A 67 14.03 -3.30 2.20
N GLU A 68 14.70 -3.14 1.05
CA GLU A 68 14.41 -2.12 0.05
C GLU A 68 13.53 -2.70 -1.05
N TYR A 69 12.32 -2.16 -1.18
CA TYR A 69 11.38 -2.56 -2.22
C TYR A 69 10.63 -1.35 -2.75
N TYR A 70 10.20 -1.45 -4.00
CA TYR A 70 9.28 -0.52 -4.62
C TYR A 70 7.91 -1.17 -4.72
N PHE A 71 6.91 -0.49 -4.15
CA PHE A 71 5.51 -0.87 -4.22
C PHE A 71 4.87 -0.05 -5.33
N ASP A 72 4.49 -0.71 -6.43
CA ASP A 72 3.83 -0.02 -7.52
C ASP A 72 2.39 0.35 -7.14
N LEU A 73 2.15 1.65 -6.95
CA LEU A 73 0.84 2.23 -6.64
C LEU A 73 0.26 3.00 -7.82
N SER A 74 0.87 2.89 -9.00
CA SER A 74 0.48 3.68 -10.20
C SER A 74 -0.93 3.37 -10.68
N PHE A 75 -1.48 2.22 -10.28
CA PHE A 75 -2.86 1.82 -10.57
C PHE A 75 -3.89 2.56 -9.71
N LEU A 76 -3.47 3.15 -8.58
CA LEU A 76 -4.34 3.93 -7.73
C LEU A 76 -4.62 5.27 -8.38
N THR A 77 -5.89 5.50 -8.70
CA THR A 77 -6.35 6.78 -9.19
C THR A 77 -7.01 7.48 -8.01
N PRO A 78 -6.46 8.59 -7.49
CA PRO A 78 -7.16 9.36 -6.47
C PRO A 78 -8.51 9.80 -7.06
N PRO A 79 -9.59 9.81 -6.26
CA PRO A 79 -10.87 10.30 -6.75
C PRO A 79 -10.70 11.74 -7.27
N GLU A 80 -11.28 12.01 -8.44
CA GLU A 80 -11.09 13.22 -9.27
C GLU A 80 -11.34 14.56 -8.52
N LYS A 81 -11.93 14.48 -7.32
CA LYS A 81 -12.05 15.58 -6.36
C LYS A 81 -11.34 15.19 -5.06
N ALA A 82 -10.02 15.37 -5.00
CA ALA A 82 -9.40 15.62 -3.70
C ALA A 82 -10.11 16.85 -3.12
N PRO A 83 -10.76 16.78 -1.93
CA PRO A 83 -11.38 17.96 -1.35
C PRO A 83 -10.30 19.04 -1.26
N ASN A 84 -10.62 20.23 -1.78
CA ASN A 84 -9.76 21.41 -1.72
C ASN A 84 -9.38 21.71 -0.26
N PHE A 85 -8.30 21.09 0.23
CA PHE A 85 -7.70 21.46 1.50
C PHE A 85 -6.96 22.78 1.27
N LYS A 86 -7.67 23.90 1.47
CA LYS A 86 -7.05 25.20 1.71
C LYS A 86 -6.62 25.22 3.17
N TRP A 87 -5.32 25.42 3.38
CA TRP A 87 -4.70 25.71 4.68
C TRP A 87 -5.05 27.14 5.11
#